data_AF-S7VW52-F1
#
_entry.id   AF-S7VW52-F1
#
_cell.length_a   1.000
_cell.length_b   1.000
_cell.length_c   1.000
_cell.angle_alpha   90.00
_cell.angle_beta   90.00
_cell.angle_gamma   90.00
#
_symmetry.space_group_name_H-M   'P 1'
#
loop_
_entity.id
_entity.type
_entity.pdbx_description
1 polymer ?
#
loop_
_entity_poly.entity_id
_entity_poly.type
_entity_poly.pdbx_seq_one_letter_code
_entity_poly.pdbx_strand_id
1 'polypeptide(L)' 'MDVKAMFSADNEESMLEEAIRGEKASVNEYDEVLQEASLPSSTKSILLSQKHQIETDLSKVKSLENLR' A
#
# COMPACT_ATOMS: atom_id res chain seq x y z
N MET A 1 12.02 15.38 28.66
CA MET A 1 11.10 14.60 27.80
C MET A 1 10.63 15.59 26.75
N ASP A 2 11.15 15.43 25.53
CA ASP A 2 11.13 16.43 24.47
C ASP A 2 9.79 16.43 23.75
N VAL A 3 9.06 17.55 23.82
CA VAL A 3 7.83 17.78 23.04
C VAL A 3 8.06 17.57 21.53
N LYS A 4 9.30 17.80 21.09
CA LYS A 4 9.76 17.57 19.72
C LYS A 4 9.76 16.08 19.35
N ALA A 5 10.12 15.20 20.27
CA ALA A 5 10.10 13.75 20.05
C ALA A 5 8.66 13.22 19.95
N MET A 6 7.73 13.77 20.75
CA MET A 6 6.30 13.41 20.66
C MET A 6 5.69 13.86 19.32
N PHE A 7 5.96 15.09 18.87
CA PHE A 7 5.47 15.59 17.59
C PHE A 7 6.08 14.86 16.38
N SER A 8 7.36 14.46 16.46
CA SER A 8 8.00 13.67 15.40
C SER A 8 7.42 12.27 15.28
N ALA A 9 7.13 11.59 16.40
CA ALA A 9 6.51 10.27 16.37
C ALA A 9 5.10 10.29 15.74
N ASP A 10 4.30 11.30 16.08
CA ASP A 10 2.94 11.51 15.56
C ASP A 10 2.94 11.77 14.04
N ASN A 11 3.94 12.53 13.56
CA ASN A 11 4.13 12.79 12.14
C ASN A 11 4.58 11.55 11.36
N GLU A 12 5.50 10.74 11.92
CA GLU A 12 5.92 9.48 11.31
C GLU A 12 4.77 8.48 11.17
N GLU A 13 3.92 8.39 12.19
CA GLU A 13 2.74 7.52 12.20
C GLU A 13 1.70 7.99 11.17
N SER A 14 1.38 9.29 11.15
CA SER A 14 0.48 9.88 10.15
C SER A 14 0.97 9.67 8.71
N MET A 15 2.28 9.80 8.47
CA MET A 15 2.89 9.53 7.17
C MET A 15 2.78 8.06 6.76
N LEU A 16 2.93 7.14 7.71
CA LEU A 16 2.78 5.71 7.48
C LEU A 16 1.34 5.35 7.13
N GLU A 17 0.36 5.87 7.88
CA GLU A 17 -1.07 5.67 7.62
C GLU A 17 -1.47 6.18 6.24
N GLU A 18 -0.96 7.34 5.84
CA GLU A 18 -1.20 7.91 4.52
C GLU A 18 -0.65 7.01 3.40
N ALA A 19 0.57 6.48 3.57
CA ALA A 19 1.17 5.54 2.63
C ALA A 19 0.34 4.25 2.51
N ILE A 20 -0.08 3.68 3.65
CA ILE A 20 -0.97 2.49 3.69
C ILE A 20 -2.30 2.78 2.97
N ARG A 21 -2.85 3.99 3.12
CA ARG A 21 -4.08 4.39 2.43
C ARG A 21 -3.86 4.48 0.92
N GLY A 22 -2.75 5.08 0.48
CA GLY A 22 -2.38 5.17 -0.93
C GLY A 22 -2.15 3.81 -1.58
N GLU A 23 -1.52 2.87 -0.87
CA GLU A 23 -1.32 1.50 -1.37
C GLU A 23 -2.65 0.74 -1.52
N LYS A 24 -3.58 0.88 -0.55
CA LYS A 24 -4.93 0.31 -0.67
C LYS A 24 -5.68 0.89 -1.87
N ALA A 25 -5.58 2.21 -2.08
CA ALA A 25 -6.20 2.86 -3.23
C ALA A 25 -5.61 2.31 -4.55
N SER A 26 -4.29 2.17 -4.61
CA SER A 26 -3.61 1.57 -5.76
C SER A 26 -4.12 0.16 -6.04
N VAL A 27 -4.21 -0.72 -5.03
CA VAL A 27 -4.74 -2.09 -5.18
C VAL A 27 -6.14 -2.10 -5.79
N ASN A 28 -7.02 -1.20 -5.35
CA ASN A 28 -8.38 -1.09 -5.90
C ASN A 28 -8.36 -0.66 -7.38
N GLU A 29 -7.52 0.31 -7.74
CA GLU A 29 -7.35 0.73 -9.15
C GLU A 29 -6.86 -0.42 -10.03
N TYR A 30 -5.92 -1.24 -9.53
CA TYR A 30 -5.49 -2.46 -10.24
C TYR A 30 -6.64 -3.44 -10.42
N ASP A 31 -7.49 -3.63 -9.41
CA ASP A 31 -8.66 -4.52 -9.51
C ASP A 31 -9.68 -4.03 -10.53
N GLU A 32 -9.94 -2.72 -10.58
CA GLU A 32 -10.82 -2.11 -11.58
C GLU A 32 -10.28 -2.33 -13.00
N VAL A 33 -9.00 -2.05 -13.22
CA VAL A 33 -8.35 -2.23 -14.54
C VAL A 33 -8.32 -3.71 -14.94
N LEU A 34 -8.04 -4.64 -14.01
CA LEU A 34 -7.98 -6.08 -14.29
C LEU A 34 -9.34 -6.70 -14.66
N GLN A 35 -10.45 -6.03 -14.35
CA GLN A 35 -11.80 -6.41 -14.76
C GLN A 35 -12.12 -6.00 -16.21
N GLU A 36 -11.33 -5.13 -16.84
CA GLU A 36 -11.54 -4.74 -18.23
C GLU A 36 -11.33 -5.92 -19.20
N ALA A 37 -12.33 -6.18 -20.05
CA ALA A 37 -12.34 -7.30 -20.98
C ALA A 37 -11.32 -7.17 -22.13
N SER A 38 -10.76 -5.98 -22.35
CA SER A 38 -9.89 -5.65 -23.49
C SER A 38 -8.39 -5.81 -23.25
N LEU A 39 -7.96 -6.18 -22.04
CA LEU A 39 -6.53 -6.29 -21.73
C LEU A 39 -5.90 -7.54 -22.37
N PRO A 40 -4.80 -7.39 -23.13
CA PRO A 40 -4.02 -8.54 -23.58
C PRO A 40 -3.50 -9.36 -22.39
N SER A 41 -3.41 -10.68 -22.56
CA SER A 41 -2.99 -11.59 -21.48
C SER A 41 -1.63 -11.25 -20.88
N SER A 42 -0.67 -10.78 -21.69
CA SER A 42 0.65 -10.35 -21.21
C SER A 42 0.56 -9.14 -20.28
N THR A 43 -0.24 -8.14 -20.64
CA THR A 43 -0.50 -6.96 -19.80
C THR A 43 -1.20 -7.37 -18.51
N LYS A 44 -2.21 -8.25 -18.59
CA LYS A 44 -2.92 -8.75 -17.40
C LYS A 44 -1.98 -9.45 -16.42
N SER A 45 -1.06 -10.28 -16.91
CA SER A 45 -0.06 -10.96 -16.08
C SER A 45 0.89 -9.98 -15.38
N ILE A 46 1.34 -8.93 -16.07
CA ILE A 46 2.20 -7.90 -15.48
C ILE A 46 1.46 -7.15 -14.36
N LEU A 47 0.23 -6.70 -14.64
CA LEU A 47 -0.59 -5.97 -13.68
C LEU A 47 -0.90 -6.82 -12.43
N LEU A 48 -1.21 -8.12 -12.61
CA LEU A 48 -1.39 -9.06 -11.49
C LEU A 48 -0.12 -9.18 -10.64
N SER A 49 1.05 -9.31 -11.27
CA SER A 49 2.32 -9.40 -10.53
C SER A 49 2.62 -8.14 -9.74
N GLN A 50 2.34 -6.96 -10.31
CA GLN A 50 2.52 -5.68 -9.63
C GLN A 50 1.56 -5.53 -8.45
N LYS A 51 0.27 -5.85 -8.66
CA LYS A 51 -0.75 -5.86 -7.60
C LYS A 51 -0.33 -6.76 -6.44
N HIS A 52 0.09 -8.00 -6.71
CA HIS A 52 0.54 -8.93 -5.67
C HIS A 52 1.76 -8.41 -4.89
N GLN A 53 2.68 -7.70 -5.54
CA GLN A 53 3.82 -7.09 -4.87
C GLN A 53 3.34 -6.02 -3.88
N ILE A 54 2.43 -5.14 -4.29
CA ILE A 54 1.84 -4.11 -3.43
C ILE A 54 1.09 -4.74 -2.25
N GLU A 55 0.28 -5.77 -2.48
CA GLU A 55 -0.44 -6.47 -1.41
C GLU A 55 0.50 -7.14 -0.39
N THR A 56 1.63 -7.67 -0.86
CA THR A 56 2.67 -8.25 -0.02
C THR A 56 3.34 -7.19 0.85
N ASP A 57 3.72 -6.07 0.24
CA ASP A 57 4.37 -4.96 0.94
C ASP A 57 3.43 -4.33 1.99
N LEU A 58 2.16 -4.11 1.62
CA LEU A 58 1.12 -3.63 2.53
C LEU A 58 0.92 -4.56 3.73
N SER A 59 0.93 -5.88 3.51
CA SER A 59 0.81 -6.88 4.59
C SER A 59 2.01 -6.83 5.53
N LYS A 60 3.20 -6.61 4.98
CA LYS A 60 4.45 -6.48 5.72
C LYS A 60 4.46 -5.21 6.58
N VAL A 61 4.05 -4.08 6.02
CA VAL A 61 3.92 -2.79 6.71
C VAL A 61 2.95 -2.90 7.89
N LYS A 62 1.73 -3.42 7.66
CA LYS A 62 0.75 -3.64 8.73
C LYS A 62 1.27 -4.57 9.83
N SER A 63 2.05 -5.58 9.47
CA SER A 63 2.64 -6.49 10.46
C SER A 63 3.67 -5.77 11.33
N LEU A 64 4.47 -4.86 10.76
CA LEU A 64 5.44 -4.05 11.49
C LEU A 64 4.77 -3.00 12.38
N GLU A 65 3.68 -2.38 11.92
CA GLU A 65 2.86 -1.46 12.71
C GLU A 65 2.28 -2.14 13.96
N ASN A 66 1.74 -3.36 13.82
CA ASN A 66 1.21 -4.13 14.95
C ASN A 66 2.26 -4.61 15.97
N LEU A 67 3.55 -4.58 15.60
CA LEU A 67 4.66 -4.97 16.48
C LEU A 67 5.23 -3.78 17.28
N ARG A 68 4.80 -2.56 16.96
CA ARG A 68 5.23 -1.31 17.58
C ARG A 68 4.38 -0.99 18.81
#